data_AF-A0A1Q3K9X6-F1
#
_entry.id   AF-A0A1Q3K9X6-F1
#
_cell.length_a   1.000
_cell.length_b   1.000
_cell.length_c   1.000
_cell.angle_alpha   90.00
_cell.angle_beta   90.00
_cell.angle_gamma   90.00
#
_symmetry.space_group_name_H-M   'P 1'
#
loop_
_entity.id
_entity.type
_entity.pdbx_description
1 polymer ?
#
loop_
_entity_poly.entity_id
_entity_poly.type
_entity_poly.pdbx_seq_one_letter_code
_entity_poly.pdbx_strand_id
1 'polypeptide(L)'
;MTKSVPFHAPPVSLRASTAGLLPALGVLIFCLWSAPAAADFRLCNNTSSRVGIALGYKDAEGWTTEGWWNVSSRACETLLRGTLIARYYYIYALDYDHGGEWSGQAFMCSRDKEFTIRGTDNCLARGFDRTGFFEIDTGDQRAWTVQLTESGEHGQQQVPGLPSQGSFPGLPDPAAGTPPGASGPAPGALPGRKP
;
A
#
# COMPACT_ATOMS: atom_id res chain seq x y z
N MET A 1 48.26 -77.49 64.30
CA MET A 1 47.03 -77.66 63.48
C MET A 1 46.16 -76.44 63.71
N THR A 2 45.92 -75.64 62.67
CA THR A 2 44.78 -74.72 62.39
C THR A 2 45.28 -73.67 61.40
N LYS A 3 45.10 -73.93 60.10
CA LYS A 3 45.39 -72.98 59.01
C LYS A 3 44.16 -72.13 58.76
N SER A 4 44.31 -70.82 58.86
CA SER A 4 43.34 -69.79 58.51
C SER A 4 43.18 -69.70 56.99
N VAL A 5 41.95 -69.53 56.51
CA VAL A 5 41.63 -69.29 55.09
C VAL A 5 41.00 -67.90 54.97
N PRO A 6 41.44 -67.02 54.05
CA PRO A 6 40.77 -65.76 53.77
C PRO A 6 39.74 -65.89 52.65
N PHE A 7 38.60 -65.22 52.82
CA PHE A 7 37.53 -65.10 51.83
C PHE A 7 37.94 -64.15 50.67
N HIS A 8 37.71 -64.59 49.43
CA HIS A 8 37.80 -63.77 48.21
C HIS A 8 36.40 -63.36 47.75
N ALA A 9 36.19 -62.08 47.45
CA ALA A 9 35.00 -61.57 46.77
C ALA A 9 35.17 -61.61 45.23
N PRO A 10 34.10 -61.81 44.45
CA PRO A 10 34.18 -61.85 42.99
C PRO A 10 34.19 -60.43 42.36
N PRO A 11 34.77 -60.26 41.16
CA PRO A 11 34.75 -58.99 40.45
C PRO A 11 33.42 -58.79 39.71
N VAL A 12 32.84 -57.59 39.83
CA VAL A 12 31.69 -57.15 39.04
C VAL A 12 32.20 -56.63 37.69
N SER A 13 31.78 -57.27 36.60
CA SER A 13 32.12 -56.90 35.23
C SER A 13 31.14 -55.86 34.70
N LEU A 14 31.58 -54.61 34.50
CA LEU A 14 30.83 -53.61 33.72
C LEU A 14 30.97 -53.91 32.23
N ARG A 15 29.86 -54.27 31.56
CA ARG A 15 29.79 -54.26 30.09
C ARG A 15 29.35 -52.86 29.65
N ALA A 16 30.24 -52.13 28.98
CA ALA A 16 29.91 -50.89 28.30
C ALA A 16 29.23 -51.19 26.96
N SER A 17 27.94 -50.88 26.85
CA SER A 17 27.19 -50.95 25.58
C SER A 17 27.38 -49.67 24.79
N THR A 18 28.29 -49.67 23.82
CA THR A 18 28.45 -48.60 22.82
C THR A 18 27.51 -48.84 21.64
N ALA A 19 26.21 -48.56 21.80
CA ALA A 19 25.27 -48.59 20.68
C ALA A 19 24.16 -47.55 20.92
N GLY A 20 24.30 -46.36 20.34
CA GLY A 20 23.23 -45.35 20.41
C GLY A 20 23.57 -43.91 20.01
N LEU A 21 24.82 -43.58 19.67
CA LEU A 21 25.27 -42.18 19.55
C LEU A 21 25.44 -41.64 18.11
N LEU A 22 24.83 -42.29 17.10
CA LEU A 22 25.01 -41.89 15.69
C LEU A 22 23.82 -41.25 14.95
N PRO A 23 22.53 -41.28 15.39
CA PRO A 23 21.48 -40.54 14.67
C PRO A 23 21.27 -39.10 15.20
N ALA A 24 21.84 -38.74 16.35
CA ALA A 24 21.57 -37.45 17.00
C ALA A 24 22.32 -36.26 16.38
N LEU A 25 23.37 -36.50 15.58
CA LEU A 25 24.21 -35.43 15.02
C LEU A 25 23.68 -34.86 13.69
N GLY A 26 22.80 -35.59 12.99
CA GLY A 26 22.23 -35.15 11.70
C GLY A 26 21.12 -34.10 11.80
N VAL A 27 20.40 -34.06 12.93
CA VAL A 27 19.24 -33.17 13.13
C VAL A 27 19.66 -31.75 13.53
N LEU A 28 20.83 -31.58 14.17
CA LEU A 28 21.32 -30.27 14.62
C LEU A 28 21.82 -29.35 13.48
N ILE A 29 22.11 -29.90 12.30
CA ILE A 29 22.65 -29.12 11.16
C ILE A 29 21.53 -28.47 10.32
N PHE A 30 20.28 -28.94 10.42
CA PHE A 30 19.16 -28.43 9.60
C PHE A 30 18.51 -27.13 10.12
N CYS A 31 18.80 -26.69 11.34
CA CYS A 31 18.17 -25.50 11.94
C CYS A 31 18.88 -24.17 11.65
N LEU A 32 19.96 -24.16 10.85
CA LEU A 32 20.74 -22.95 10.57
C LEU A 32 20.31 -22.20 9.30
N TRP A 33 19.25 -22.65 8.62
CA TRP A 33 18.77 -22.01 7.39
C TRP A 33 17.51 -21.16 7.61
N SER A 34 17.51 -20.32 8.64
CA SER A 34 16.51 -19.26 8.76
C SER A 34 16.88 -18.13 7.81
N ALA A 35 16.31 -18.11 6.61
CA ALA A 35 16.37 -16.91 5.78
C ALA A 35 15.69 -15.75 6.53
N PRO A 36 16.27 -14.54 6.56
CA PRO A 36 15.60 -13.39 7.15
C PRO A 36 14.25 -13.21 6.46
N ALA A 37 13.17 -13.20 7.24
CA ALA A 37 11.86 -12.84 6.74
C ALA A 37 11.93 -11.36 6.35
N ALA A 38 12.10 -11.10 5.05
CA ALA A 38 12.16 -9.77 4.50
C ALA A 38 10.80 -9.10 4.69
N ALA A 39 10.75 -8.12 5.58
CA ALA A 39 9.57 -7.31 5.83
C ALA A 39 9.81 -6.02 5.05
N ASP A 40 9.21 -5.88 3.87
CA ASP A 40 9.47 -4.75 2.97
C ASP A 40 8.16 -4.25 2.36
N PHE A 41 8.14 -3.00 1.91
CA PHE A 41 7.11 -2.47 1.03
C PHE A 41 7.56 -2.61 -0.42
N ARG A 42 6.85 -3.46 -1.18
CA ARG A 42 7.17 -3.77 -2.58
C ARG A 42 6.06 -3.31 -3.51
N LEU A 43 6.44 -2.98 -4.73
CA LEU A 43 5.50 -2.66 -5.79
C LEU A 43 5.85 -3.50 -7.02
N CYS A 44 4.85 -4.21 -7.53
CA CYS A 44 4.93 -5.00 -8.75
C CYS A 44 4.19 -4.29 -9.86
N ASN A 45 4.93 -3.90 -10.90
CA ASN A 45 4.37 -3.33 -12.11
C ASN A 45 3.91 -4.43 -13.05
N ASN A 46 2.60 -4.71 -13.08
CA ASN A 46 2.00 -5.68 -14.01
C ASN A 46 1.55 -5.06 -15.34
N THR A 47 1.82 -3.78 -15.57
CA THR A 47 1.54 -3.12 -16.85
C THR A 47 2.57 -3.54 -17.91
N SER A 48 2.31 -3.19 -19.18
CA SER A 48 3.29 -3.31 -20.26
C SER A 48 4.31 -2.17 -20.29
N SER A 49 4.08 -1.07 -19.57
CA SER A 49 4.90 0.14 -19.58
C SER A 49 5.93 0.16 -18.47
N ARG A 50 6.93 1.04 -18.59
CA ARG A 50 7.77 1.49 -17.47
C ARG A 50 7.00 2.53 -16.66
N VAL A 51 7.11 2.40 -15.34
CA VAL A 51 6.37 3.25 -14.42
C VAL A 51 7.33 3.95 -13.46
N GLY A 52 7.15 5.26 -13.30
CA GLY A 52 7.79 6.05 -12.27
C GLY A 52 6.95 6.05 -11.00
N ILE A 53 7.53 5.75 -9.84
CA ILE A 53 6.82 5.73 -8.56
C ILE A 53 7.37 6.80 -7.62
N ALA A 54 6.48 7.45 -6.89
CA ALA A 54 6.77 8.19 -5.67
C ALA A 54 5.97 7.57 -4.51
N LEU A 55 6.56 7.58 -3.31
CA LEU A 55 6.04 6.97 -2.09
C LEU A 55 5.95 8.03 -1.00
N GLY A 56 4.79 8.14 -0.35
CA GLY A 56 4.56 8.90 0.86
C GLY A 56 4.32 7.96 2.05
N TYR A 57 4.93 8.24 3.18
CA TYR A 57 4.72 7.51 4.42
C TYR A 57 4.90 8.42 5.63
N LYS A 58 4.40 7.95 6.76
CA LYS A 58 4.60 8.60 8.06
C LYS A 58 5.53 7.75 8.91
N ASP A 59 6.61 8.35 9.37
CA ASP A 59 7.55 7.74 10.31
C ASP A 59 7.52 8.44 11.69
N ALA A 60 8.51 8.16 12.53
CA ALA A 60 8.63 8.75 13.86
C ALA A 60 8.90 10.27 13.84
N GLU A 61 9.49 10.80 12.77
CA GLU A 61 9.80 12.22 12.58
C GLU A 61 8.64 12.97 11.91
N GLY A 62 7.80 12.27 11.16
CA GLY A 62 6.58 12.80 10.60
C GLY A 62 6.33 12.31 9.18
N TRP A 63 5.68 13.15 8.38
CA TRP A 63 5.38 12.85 6.99
C TRP A 63 6.62 12.98 6.11
N THR A 64 6.79 12.02 5.20
CA THR A 64 7.90 11.98 4.26
C THR A 64 7.41 11.51 2.92
N THR A 65 7.87 12.16 1.85
CA THR A 65 7.68 11.71 0.48
C THR A 65 9.02 11.51 -0.20
N GLU A 66 9.10 10.44 -0.98
CA GLU A 66 10.28 10.01 -1.69
C GLU A 66 9.92 9.64 -3.13
N GLY A 67 10.86 9.75 -4.04
CA GLY A 67 10.71 9.42 -5.46
C GLY A 67 12.01 9.77 -6.19
N TRP A 68 12.27 9.35 -7.42
CA TRP A 68 11.44 8.50 -8.27
C TRP A 68 12.07 7.12 -8.39
N TRP A 69 11.32 6.07 -8.11
CA TRP A 69 11.71 4.73 -8.51
C TRP A 69 11.28 4.48 -9.95
N ASN A 70 12.19 3.94 -10.76
CA ASN A 70 11.88 3.53 -12.12
C ASN A 70 11.67 2.02 -12.15
N VAL A 71 10.42 1.58 -12.34
CA VAL A 71 10.05 0.17 -12.33
C VAL A 71 9.77 -0.28 -13.76
N SER A 72 10.55 -1.27 -14.21
CA SER A 72 10.37 -1.84 -15.55
C SER A 72 9.02 -2.57 -15.67
N SER A 73 8.58 -2.74 -16.92
CA SER A 73 7.42 -3.58 -17.27
C SER A 73 7.57 -4.98 -16.69
N ARG A 74 6.49 -5.52 -16.11
CA ARG A 74 6.44 -6.87 -15.49
C ARG A 74 7.51 -7.11 -14.43
N ALA A 75 8.00 -6.07 -13.76
CA ALA A 75 9.01 -6.16 -12.71
C ALA A 75 8.47 -5.73 -11.35
N CYS A 76 9.11 -6.18 -10.27
CA CYS A 76 8.80 -5.75 -8.91
C CYS A 76 10.00 -5.08 -8.27
N GLU A 77 9.77 -3.95 -7.62
CA GLU A 77 10.79 -3.20 -6.88
C GLU A 77 10.44 -3.06 -5.41
N THR A 78 11.46 -2.84 -4.59
CA THR A 78 11.31 -2.56 -3.16
C THR A 78 11.44 -1.07 -2.93
N LEU A 79 10.33 -0.43 -2.55
CA LEU A 79 10.28 1.02 -2.36
C LEU A 79 10.74 1.42 -0.95
N LEU A 80 10.34 0.65 0.06
CA LEU A 80 10.78 0.84 1.43
C LEU A 80 11.28 -0.49 2.00
N ARG A 81 12.49 -0.48 2.56
CA ARG A 81 13.09 -1.65 3.19
C ARG A 81 12.80 -1.68 4.68
N GLY A 82 12.62 -2.88 5.21
CA GLY A 82 12.42 -3.09 6.64
C GLY A 82 10.96 -3.00 7.07
N THR A 83 10.75 -3.38 8.33
CA THR A 83 9.41 -3.59 8.89
C THR A 83 8.55 -2.33 8.77
N LEU A 84 7.38 -2.48 8.16
CA LEU A 84 6.40 -1.41 8.07
C LEU A 84 5.89 -1.05 9.46
N ILE A 85 6.03 0.23 9.81
CA ILE A 85 5.61 0.80 11.10
C ILE A 85 4.29 1.56 11.00
N ALA A 86 3.82 1.84 9.79
CA ALA A 86 2.56 2.50 9.52
C ALA A 86 1.57 1.51 8.90
N ARG A 87 0.27 1.80 9.05
CA ARG A 87 -0.80 1.07 8.36
C ARG A 87 -1.08 1.62 6.96
N TYR A 88 -0.94 2.94 6.80
CA TYR A 88 -1.25 3.62 5.55
C TYR A 88 0.02 4.08 4.87
N TYR A 89 0.14 3.72 3.59
CA TYR A 89 1.19 4.16 2.69
C TYR A 89 0.55 4.80 1.47
N TYR A 90 1.24 5.76 0.86
CA TYR A 90 0.68 6.58 -0.20
C TYR A 90 1.56 6.45 -1.43
N ILE A 91 1.00 6.18 -2.59
CA ILE A 91 1.79 6.09 -3.83
C ILE A 91 1.27 7.06 -4.88
N TYR A 92 2.20 7.57 -5.68
CA TYR A 92 1.91 8.24 -6.92
C TYR A 92 2.69 7.54 -8.02
N ALA A 93 2.04 7.24 -9.14
CA ALA A 93 2.71 6.56 -10.23
C ALA A 93 2.44 7.24 -11.57
N LEU A 94 3.43 7.21 -12.46
CA LEU A 94 3.37 7.77 -13.81
C LEU A 94 3.72 6.70 -14.83
N ASP A 95 2.87 6.52 -15.84
CA ASP A 95 3.21 5.69 -17.00
C ASP A 95 4.10 6.50 -17.96
N TYR A 96 5.35 6.07 -18.15
CA TYR A 96 6.31 6.78 -18.99
C TYR A 96 6.18 6.48 -20.48
N ASP A 97 5.52 5.40 -20.88
CA ASP A 97 5.49 4.95 -22.27
C ASP A 97 4.15 5.28 -22.95
N HIS A 98 3.02 5.09 -22.26
CA HIS A 98 1.67 5.38 -22.77
C HIS A 98 1.08 6.67 -22.21
N GLY A 99 1.67 7.22 -21.15
CA GLY A 99 1.11 8.34 -20.42
C GLY A 99 -0.06 7.90 -19.54
N GLY A 100 -0.38 8.73 -18.54
CA GLY A 100 -1.34 8.41 -17.50
C GLY A 100 -0.70 8.38 -16.13
N GLU A 101 -1.55 8.41 -15.10
CA GLU A 101 -1.11 8.46 -13.72
C GLU A 101 -2.02 7.61 -12.83
N TRP A 102 -1.43 7.07 -11.76
CA TRP A 102 -2.18 6.57 -10.63
C TRP A 102 -2.07 7.61 -9.53
N SER A 103 -3.13 8.38 -9.36
CA SER A 103 -3.24 9.46 -8.39
C SER A 103 -4.41 9.21 -7.43
N GLY A 104 -4.40 9.91 -6.32
CA GLY A 104 -5.47 9.87 -5.33
C GLY A 104 -5.72 11.22 -4.68
N GLN A 105 -6.45 11.22 -3.56
CA GLN A 105 -6.89 12.45 -2.90
C GLN A 105 -5.93 12.92 -1.79
N ALA A 106 -4.88 12.15 -1.48
CA ALA A 106 -3.92 12.49 -0.43
C ALA A 106 -2.83 13.41 -0.99
N PHE A 107 -2.99 14.73 -0.81
CA PHE A 107 -2.04 15.70 -1.36
C PHE A 107 -0.74 15.78 -0.55
N MET A 108 0.38 15.57 -1.23
CA MET A 108 1.73 15.63 -0.65
C MET A 108 2.70 16.35 -1.59
N CYS A 109 3.91 16.64 -1.11
CA CYS A 109 4.92 17.35 -1.91
C CYS A 109 5.71 16.40 -2.81
N SER A 110 5.97 16.79 -4.04
CA SER A 110 6.77 16.05 -5.03
C SER A 110 7.67 16.98 -5.85
N ARG A 111 8.52 16.42 -6.72
CA ARG A 111 9.39 17.16 -7.67
C ARG A 111 9.65 16.33 -8.93
N ASP A 112 10.14 16.97 -9.99
CA ASP A 112 10.45 16.31 -11.27
C ASP A 112 11.63 15.32 -11.24
N LYS A 113 12.60 15.53 -10.34
CA LYS A 113 13.81 14.68 -10.19
C LYS A 113 13.73 13.89 -8.90
N GLU A 114 14.64 12.92 -8.71
CA GLU A 114 14.77 12.19 -7.45
C GLU A 114 14.82 13.14 -6.24
N PHE A 115 14.06 12.79 -5.20
CA PHE A 115 13.74 13.63 -4.05
C PHE A 115 13.43 12.80 -2.81
N THR A 116 13.73 13.40 -1.66
CA THR A 116 13.21 13.05 -0.34
C THR A 116 12.78 14.36 0.31
N ILE A 117 11.50 14.49 0.67
CA ILE A 117 10.91 15.70 1.24
C ILE A 117 10.22 15.37 2.55
N ARG A 118 10.60 16.08 3.62
CA ARG A 118 9.90 16.02 4.91
C ARG A 118 8.77 17.05 4.94
N GLY A 119 7.61 16.64 5.46
CA GLY A 119 6.41 17.46 5.61
C GLY A 119 5.61 17.66 4.32
N THR A 120 4.28 17.72 4.47
CA THR A 120 3.31 17.83 3.36
C THR A 120 2.75 19.24 3.17
N ASP A 121 3.14 20.18 4.02
CA ASP A 121 2.62 21.54 4.03
C ASP A 121 3.41 22.47 3.11
N ASN A 122 2.71 23.48 2.58
CA ASN A 122 3.27 24.60 1.82
C ASN A 122 4.18 24.17 0.64
N CYS A 123 3.88 23.05 -0.04
CA CYS A 123 4.72 22.49 -1.12
C CYS A 123 5.12 23.55 -2.15
N LEU A 124 4.15 24.27 -2.70
CA LEU A 124 4.38 25.30 -3.72
C LEU A 124 5.26 26.44 -3.22
N ALA A 125 5.04 26.93 -1.99
CA ALA A 125 5.85 27.99 -1.40
C ALA A 125 7.30 27.53 -1.09
N ARG A 126 7.50 26.23 -0.91
CA ARG A 126 8.82 25.60 -0.73
C ARG A 126 9.49 25.23 -2.06
N GLY A 127 8.84 25.48 -3.20
CA GLY A 127 9.35 25.15 -4.53
C GLY A 127 9.17 23.68 -4.94
N PHE A 128 8.16 23.02 -4.37
CA PHE A 128 7.75 21.65 -4.70
C PHE A 128 6.36 21.64 -5.34
N ASP A 129 6.04 20.58 -6.05
CA ASP A 129 4.73 20.35 -6.61
C ASP A 129 3.78 19.77 -5.56
N ARG A 130 2.48 20.01 -5.74
CA ARG A 130 1.42 19.43 -4.91
C ARG A 130 0.73 18.33 -5.69
N THR A 131 1.05 17.09 -5.37
CA THR A 131 0.58 15.90 -6.09
C THR A 131 -0.37 15.08 -5.23
N GLY A 132 -1.41 14.51 -5.86
CA GLY A 132 -2.37 13.63 -5.18
C GLY A 132 -1.91 12.17 -5.21
N PHE A 133 -1.61 11.61 -4.04
CA PHE A 133 -1.21 10.23 -3.88
C PHE A 133 -2.43 9.34 -3.58
N PHE A 134 -2.37 8.12 -4.08
CA PHE A 134 -3.32 7.04 -3.81
C PHE A 134 -2.98 6.37 -2.47
N GLU A 135 -3.97 6.21 -1.60
CA GLU A 135 -3.81 5.59 -0.28
C GLU A 135 -3.90 4.07 -0.35
N ILE A 136 -2.98 3.40 0.32
CA ILE A 136 -2.91 1.95 0.45
C ILE A 136 -3.02 1.61 1.93
N ASP A 137 -4.06 0.85 2.27
CA ASP A 137 -4.22 0.24 3.59
C ASP A 137 -3.51 -1.12 3.62
N THR A 138 -2.45 -1.23 4.40
CA THR A 138 -1.71 -2.49 4.60
C THR A 138 -2.33 -3.38 5.67
N GLY A 139 -3.37 -2.92 6.39
CA GLY A 139 -4.01 -3.69 7.46
C GLY A 139 -3.06 -4.04 8.60
N ASP A 140 -2.14 -3.14 8.96
CA ASP A 140 -1.11 -3.31 9.99
C ASP A 140 -0.11 -4.45 9.70
N GLN A 141 -0.02 -4.87 8.44
CA GLN A 141 0.97 -5.86 8.01
C GLN A 141 2.38 -5.27 8.00
N ARG A 142 3.34 -6.07 8.46
CA ARG A 142 4.77 -5.70 8.54
C ARG A 142 5.48 -5.70 7.17
N ALA A 143 4.85 -6.30 6.17
CA ALA A 143 5.32 -6.41 4.81
C ALA A 143 4.10 -6.30 3.88
N TRP A 144 4.25 -5.60 2.75
CA TRP A 144 3.14 -5.42 1.82
C TRP A 144 3.64 -5.37 0.39
N THR A 145 2.85 -5.89 -0.55
CA THR A 145 3.14 -5.81 -1.98
C THR A 145 1.95 -5.25 -2.74
N VAL A 146 2.17 -4.12 -3.40
CA VAL A 146 1.19 -3.47 -4.27
C VAL A 146 1.30 -4.06 -5.66
N GLN A 147 0.15 -4.37 -6.28
CA GLN A 147 0.09 -4.81 -7.68
C GLN A 147 -0.46 -3.65 -8.51
N LEU A 148 0.37 -3.08 -9.38
CA LEU A 148 -0.03 -2.01 -10.27
C LEU A 148 -0.54 -2.60 -11.59
N THR A 149 -1.78 -2.27 -11.95
CA THR A 149 -2.38 -2.60 -13.26
C THR A 149 -2.75 -1.31 -13.98
N GLU A 150 -3.12 -1.38 -15.25
CA GLU A 150 -3.31 -0.21 -16.12
C GLU A 150 -4.20 0.88 -15.47
N SER A 151 -3.83 2.15 -15.65
CA SER A 151 -4.43 3.29 -14.95
C SER A 151 -5.94 3.48 -15.23
N GLY A 152 -6.46 2.84 -16.29
CA GLY A 152 -7.87 2.87 -16.66
C GLY A 152 -8.81 2.11 -15.71
N GLU A 153 -8.30 1.26 -14.82
CA GLU A 153 -9.12 0.49 -13.88
C GLU A 153 -9.19 1.11 -12.47
N HIS A 154 -8.19 1.89 -12.06
CA HIS A 154 -8.09 2.43 -10.69
C HIS A 154 -8.64 3.86 -10.54
N GLY A 155 -9.14 4.42 -11.64
CA GLY A 155 -9.61 5.81 -11.71
C GLY A 155 -10.95 6.09 -11.06
N GLN A 156 -11.55 5.17 -10.28
CA GLN A 156 -12.66 5.46 -9.39
C GLN A 156 -12.60 4.50 -8.22
N GLN A 157 -12.35 5.02 -7.01
CA GLN A 157 -12.79 4.36 -5.78
C GLN A 157 -14.31 4.18 -5.92
N GLN A 158 -14.71 3.03 -6.47
CA GLN A 158 -16.09 2.60 -6.50
C GLN A 158 -16.50 2.47 -5.04
N VAL A 159 -17.23 3.46 -4.54
CA VAL A 159 -17.97 3.37 -3.28
C VAL A 159 -18.83 2.10 -3.35
N PRO A 160 -18.53 1.05 -2.56
CA PRO A 160 -19.38 -0.14 -2.58
C PRO A 160 -20.71 0.22 -1.93
N GLY A 161 -21.75 0.32 -2.74
CA GLY A 161 -23.14 0.27 -2.29
C GLY A 161 -23.91 1.59 -2.35
N LEU A 162 -24.29 2.02 -3.55
CA LEU A 162 -25.62 2.59 -3.75
C LEU A 162 -26.34 1.74 -4.82
N PRO A 163 -27.46 1.07 -4.51
CA PRO A 163 -28.27 0.46 -5.55
C PRO A 163 -28.81 1.58 -6.44
N SER A 164 -28.51 1.51 -7.73
CA SER A 164 -29.19 2.23 -8.79
C SER A 164 -30.65 1.77 -8.83
N GLN A 165 -31.48 2.37 -7.97
CA GLN A 165 -32.93 2.38 -8.17
C GLN A 165 -33.16 3.32 -9.35
N GLY A 166 -33.47 2.80 -10.54
CA GLY A 166 -34.68 2.04 -10.75
C GLY A 166 -35.75 3.08 -11.02
N SER A 167 -36.03 3.31 -12.29
CA SER A 167 -37.06 4.20 -12.82
C SER A 167 -38.31 4.18 -11.95
N PHE A 168 -38.71 5.32 -11.38
CA PHE A 168 -40.00 5.47 -10.71
C PHE A 168 -41.08 5.66 -11.78
N PRO A 169 -42.04 4.71 -11.94
CA PRO A 169 -43.25 4.96 -12.71
C PRO A 169 -44.30 5.55 -11.78
N GLY A 170 -44.83 6.72 -12.15
CA GLY A 170 -46.13 7.18 -11.65
C GLY A 170 -46.08 8.17 -10.49
N LEU A 171 -45.94 9.45 -10.82
CA LEU A 171 -46.74 10.50 -10.18
C LEU A 171 -47.67 11.08 -11.25
N PRO A 172 -48.99 11.15 -11.01
CA PRO A 172 -49.92 11.80 -11.94
C PRO A 172 -49.75 13.33 -11.90
N ASP A 173 -49.60 13.93 -13.07
CA ASP A 173 -49.72 15.37 -13.31
C ASP A 173 -51.08 15.91 -12.82
N PRO A 174 -51.12 16.99 -12.03
CA PRO A 174 -52.30 17.82 -11.93
C PRO A 174 -52.23 18.91 -13.01
N ALA A 175 -52.71 18.58 -14.21
CA ALA A 175 -53.08 19.58 -15.19
C ALA A 175 -54.46 20.17 -14.87
N ALA A 176 -54.57 21.48 -15.14
CA ALA A 176 -55.78 22.23 -15.50
C ALA A 176 -56.66 22.83 -14.38
N GLY A 177 -56.53 24.15 -14.24
CA GLY A 177 -57.52 25.08 -13.66
C GLY A 177 -57.44 26.45 -14.33
N THR A 178 -58.17 26.57 -15.45
CA THR A 178 -58.70 27.68 -16.30
C THR A 178 -58.48 29.18 -15.93
N PRO A 179 -58.36 30.10 -16.93
CA PRO A 179 -58.19 31.57 -16.79
C PRO A 179 -59.54 32.35 -16.67
N PRO A 180 -59.56 33.67 -16.34
CA PRO A 180 -59.43 34.80 -17.31
C PRO A 180 -58.59 35.97 -16.72
N GLY A 181 -57.92 36.88 -17.43
CA GLY A 181 -58.38 37.82 -18.46
C GLY A 181 -58.10 39.27 -17.99
N ALA A 182 -57.65 40.11 -18.94
CA ALA A 182 -57.68 41.59 -18.96
C ALA A 182 -56.44 42.43 -18.52
N SER A 183 -55.90 43.12 -19.55
CA SER A 183 -55.48 44.54 -19.58
C SER A 183 -54.02 44.93 -19.23
N GLY A 184 -53.31 45.48 -20.25
CA GLY A 184 -51.97 46.11 -20.18
C GLY A 184 -51.96 47.50 -19.51
N PRO A 185 -51.00 48.44 -19.80
CA PRO A 185 -49.97 48.52 -20.86
C PRO A 185 -48.53 48.85 -20.38
N ALA A 186 -47.61 49.03 -21.34
CA ALA A 186 -46.15 49.30 -21.28
C ALA A 186 -45.76 50.76 -20.89
N PRO A 187 -44.57 51.34 -21.21
CA PRO A 187 -43.17 50.86 -21.36
C PRO A 187 -42.14 51.72 -20.57
N GLY A 188 -40.84 51.36 -20.53
CA GLY A 188 -39.80 52.25 -19.98
C GLY A 188 -38.33 51.82 -20.12
N ALA A 189 -37.70 52.28 -21.21
CA ALA A 189 -36.30 52.73 -21.40
C ALA A 189 -35.05 51.98 -20.83
N LEU A 190 -34.20 51.57 -21.79
CA LEU A 190 -32.73 51.43 -21.90
C LEU A 190 -31.83 52.44 -21.08
N PRO A 191 -30.48 52.41 -21.18
CA PRO A 191 -29.49 51.40 -20.75
C PRO A 191 -28.30 52.05 -19.96
N GLY A 192 -27.37 51.29 -19.39
CA GLY A 192 -26.19 51.85 -18.73
C GLY A 192 -24.97 50.93 -18.76
N ARG A 193 -24.00 51.29 -19.62
CA ARG A 193 -22.70 50.64 -19.84
C ARG A 193 -21.60 51.46 -19.15
N LYS A 194 -20.47 50.79 -18.83
CA LYS A 194 -19.07 51.31 -18.65
C LYS A 194 -18.58 51.36 -17.18
N PRO A 195 -17.26 51.31 -16.91
CA PRO A 195 -16.08 51.05 -17.76
C PRO A 195 -15.51 49.64 -17.72
#